data_AF-A0A7W9LY90-F1
#
_entry.id   AF-A0A7W9LY90-F1
#
_cell.length_a   1.000
_cell.length_b   1.000
_cell.length_c   1.000
_cell.angle_alpha   90.00
_cell.angle_beta   90.00
_cell.angle_gamma   90.00
#
_symmetry.space_group_name_H-M   'P 1'
#
loop_
_entity.id
_entity.type
_entity.pdbx_description
1 polymer ?
#
loop_
_entity_poly.entity_id
_entity_poly.type
_entity_poly.pdbx_seq_one_letter_code
_entity_poly.pdbx_strand_id
1 'polypeptide(L)'
;MNEVSQRQPWGIRLLHAVLREPDWSAMTADDLDGPALVVVPTLDPLADHGRRYAERLLESGTPARLTEHPGAPHAFLGMPGLAPQAKAARTEITEFLGAHLKTKSTKVGEK
;
A
#
# COMPACT_ATOMS: atom_id res chain seq x y z
N MET A 1 -29.64 20.57 7.70
CA MET A 1 -30.42 19.35 7.44
C MET A 1 -29.82 18.70 6.20
N ASN A 2 -29.03 17.65 6.44
CA ASN A 2 -28.41 16.82 5.42
C ASN A 2 -29.48 15.95 4.77
N GLU A 3 -29.38 15.74 3.46
CA GLU A 3 -29.57 14.39 2.93
C GLU A 3 -28.67 14.15 1.73
N VAL A 4 -27.94 13.05 1.83
CA VAL A 4 -26.79 12.66 1.03
C VAL A 4 -27.30 11.96 -0.22
N SER A 5 -26.85 12.45 -1.38
CA SER A 5 -27.15 11.88 -2.68
C SER A 5 -26.66 10.43 -2.77
N GLN A 6 -27.64 9.54 -2.92
CA GLN A 6 -27.51 8.15 -3.34
C GLN A 6 -26.63 8.03 -4.59
N ARG A 7 -25.44 7.45 -4.45
CA ARG A 7 -24.68 6.97 -5.60
C ARG A 7 -24.13 5.59 -5.29
N GLN A 8 -24.79 4.58 -5.84
CA GLN A 8 -24.33 3.19 -5.82
C GLN A 8 -23.03 3.10 -6.65
N PRO A 9 -21.89 2.63 -6.09
CA PRO A 9 -20.70 2.43 -6.89
C PRO A 9 -20.78 1.10 -7.65
N TRP A 10 -20.48 1.20 -8.95
CA TRP A 10 -20.52 0.12 -9.92
C TRP A 10 -19.51 -0.97 -9.54
N GLY A 11 -20.00 -2.20 -9.39
CA GLY A 11 -19.23 -3.33 -8.91
C GLY A 11 -18.28 -3.93 -9.94
N ILE A 12 -17.16 -4.42 -9.43
CA ILE A 12 -16.55 -5.72 -9.76
C ILE A 12 -16.09 -6.32 -8.41
N ARG A 13 -16.64 -7.47 -8.02
CA ARG A 13 -16.16 -8.33 -6.92
C ARG A 13 -15.65 -9.63 -7.54
N LEU A 14 -14.34 -9.88 -7.47
CA LEU A 14 -13.62 -11.13 -7.80
C LEU A 14 -12.29 -11.01 -7.04
N LEU A 15 -11.75 -11.93 -6.24
CA LEU A 15 -12.00 -13.34 -5.96
C LEU A 15 -11.46 -13.58 -4.54
N HIS A 16 -12.22 -14.24 -3.68
CA HIS A 16 -11.83 -14.59 -2.30
C HIS A 16 -11.29 -16.03 -2.32
N ALA A 17 -10.01 -16.26 -2.02
CA ALA A 17 -9.51 -17.58 -1.61
C ALA A 17 -8.02 -17.57 -1.20
N VAL A 18 -7.80 -17.89 0.08
CA VAL A 18 -6.62 -18.58 0.63
C VAL A 18 -5.37 -17.71 0.79
N LEU A 19 -5.33 -16.95 1.89
CA LEU A 19 -4.28 -16.93 2.93
C LEU A 19 -4.53 -15.72 3.85
N ARG A 20 -5.11 -15.97 5.05
CA ARG A 20 -5.18 -15.06 6.20
C ARG A 20 -5.20 -13.57 5.80
N GLU A 21 -6.32 -13.12 5.26
CA GLU A 21 -6.40 -11.79 4.65
C GLU A 21 -6.08 -10.70 5.67
N PRO A 22 -5.22 -9.71 5.33
CA PRO A 22 -5.20 -8.44 6.03
C PRO A 22 -6.62 -7.89 5.97
N ASP A 23 -7.21 -7.60 7.10
CA ASP A 23 -8.59 -7.17 7.26
C ASP A 23 -8.74 -5.69 6.89
N TRP A 24 -8.40 -5.32 5.66
CA TRP A 24 -8.62 -3.98 5.11
C TRP A 24 -10.07 -3.51 5.27
N SER A 25 -11.04 -4.43 5.42
CA SER A 25 -12.44 -4.14 5.76
C SER A 25 -12.71 -3.83 7.24
N ALA A 26 -11.76 -4.15 8.13
CA ALA A 26 -11.82 -3.92 9.57
C ALA A 26 -10.85 -2.82 10.05
N MET A 27 -9.88 -2.42 9.23
CA MET A 27 -9.11 -1.20 9.46
C MET A 27 -10.05 0.00 9.40
N THR A 28 -10.08 0.77 10.48
CA THR A 28 -10.85 2.01 10.53
C THR A 28 -10.13 3.08 9.69
N ALA A 29 -10.85 4.14 9.29
CA ALA A 29 -10.20 5.28 8.62
C ALA A 29 -9.06 5.86 9.47
N ASP A 30 -9.20 5.81 10.80
CA ASP A 30 -8.16 6.21 11.76
C ASP A 30 -6.94 5.26 11.77
N ASP A 31 -7.10 3.99 11.40
CA ASP A 31 -5.98 3.05 11.21
C ASP A 31 -5.26 3.23 9.86
N LEU A 32 -5.90 3.96 8.94
CA LEU A 32 -5.36 4.37 7.64
C LEU A 32 -4.82 5.81 7.65
N ASP A 33 -4.89 6.50 8.80
CA ASP A 33 -4.23 7.79 9.04
C ASP A 33 -2.72 7.57 9.23
N GLY A 34 -2.04 7.35 8.11
CA GLY A 34 -0.60 7.15 8.07
C GLY A 34 -0.03 7.47 6.69
N PRO A 35 1.27 7.77 6.60
CA PRO A 35 1.90 7.96 5.31
C PRO A 35 1.86 6.66 4.50
N ALA A 36 1.76 6.79 3.19
CA ALA A 36 1.73 5.69 2.25
C ALA A 36 2.99 5.67 1.35
N LEU A 37 3.49 4.48 1.06
CA LEU A 37 4.47 4.25 -0.01
C LEU A 37 3.81 3.40 -1.11
N VAL A 38 3.75 3.93 -2.32
CA VAL A 38 3.22 3.26 -3.50
C VAL A 38 4.40 2.89 -4.40
N VAL A 39 4.67 1.59 -4.54
CA VAL A 39 5.78 1.05 -5.35
C VAL A 39 5.21 0.49 -6.66
N VAL A 40 5.61 1.07 -7.79
CA VAL A 40 5.03 0.76 -9.10
C VAL A 40 6.08 0.15 -10.05
N PRO A 41 5.90 -1.10 -10.50
CA PRO A 41 6.62 -1.62 -11.66
C PRO A 41 6.13 -0.95 -12.95
N THR A 42 7.05 -0.61 -13.87
CA THR A 42 6.64 0.08 -15.11
C THR A 42 6.26 -0.87 -16.25
N LEU A 43 6.67 -2.14 -16.21
CA LEU A 43 6.25 -3.18 -17.16
C LEU A 43 5.08 -3.99 -16.57
N ASP A 44 4.03 -3.28 -16.19
CA ASP A 44 2.86 -3.83 -15.53
C ASP A 44 1.60 -3.17 -16.10
N PRO A 45 0.58 -3.94 -16.54
CA PRO A 45 -0.70 -3.39 -16.97
C PRO A 45 -1.39 -2.50 -15.93
N LEU A 46 -1.04 -2.64 -14.65
CA LEU A 46 -1.59 -1.87 -13.55
C LEU A 46 -0.76 -0.63 -13.17
N ALA A 47 0.31 -0.31 -13.91
CA ALA A 47 1.18 0.82 -13.57
C ALA A 47 0.40 2.15 -13.47
N ASP A 48 -0.50 2.41 -14.42
CA ASP A 48 -1.34 3.61 -14.42
C ASP A 48 -2.30 3.66 -13.22
N HIS A 49 -2.78 2.49 -12.77
CA HIS A 49 -3.61 2.41 -11.57
C HIS A 49 -2.80 2.77 -10.32
N GLY A 50 -1.54 2.33 -10.23
CA GLY A 50 -0.63 2.70 -9.15
C GLY A 50 -0.37 4.21 -9.07
N ARG A 51 -0.07 4.84 -10.21
CA ARG A 51 0.12 6.30 -10.31
C ARG A 51 -1.13 7.05 -9.86
N ARG A 52 -2.29 6.69 -10.41
CA ARG A 52 -3.56 7.31 -10.09
C ARG A 52 -3.99 7.10 -8.63
N TYR A 53 -3.60 5.98 -8.02
CA TYR A 53 -3.85 5.73 -6.61
C TYR A 53 -3.00 6.66 -5.73
N ALA A 54 -1.72 6.83 -6.04
CA ALA A 54 -0.85 7.78 -5.34
C ALA A 54 -1.35 9.22 -5.44
N GLU A 55 -1.81 9.65 -6.63
CA GLU A 55 -2.45 10.96 -6.81
C GLU A 55 -3.67 11.14 -5.90
N ARG A 56 -4.56 10.14 -5.86
CA ARG A 56 -5.76 10.20 -5.00
C ARG A 56 -5.44 10.28 -3.51
N LEU A 57 -4.40 9.58 -3.05
CA LEU A 57 -3.96 9.68 -1.66
C LEU A 57 -3.50 11.10 -1.32
N LEU A 58 -2.72 11.73 -2.22
CA LEU A 58 -2.30 13.12 -2.04
C LEU A 58 -3.48 14.09 -2.06
N GLU A 59 -4.43 13.90 -2.98
CA GLU A 59 -5.66 14.70 -3.08
C GLU A 59 -6.55 14.57 -1.83
N SER A 60 -6.57 13.42 -1.16
CA SER A 60 -7.29 13.21 0.10
C SER A 60 -6.54 13.72 1.33
N GLY A 61 -5.35 14.28 1.16
CA GLY A 61 -4.51 14.78 2.27
C GLY A 61 -3.68 13.70 2.96
N THR A 62 -3.66 12.47 2.45
CA THR A 62 -2.81 11.40 2.95
C THR A 62 -1.39 11.59 2.40
N PRO A 63 -0.36 11.75 3.26
CA PRO A 63 1.01 11.85 2.77
C PRO A 63 1.39 10.59 2.00
N ALA A 64 1.70 10.69 0.71
CA ALA A 64 2.05 9.55 -0.11
C ALA A 64 3.35 9.79 -0.88
N ARG A 65 4.18 8.74 -0.96
CA ARG A 65 5.35 8.68 -1.84
C ARG A 65 5.10 7.65 -2.93
N LEU A 66 5.29 8.04 -4.18
CA LEU A 66 5.28 7.14 -5.34
C LEU A 66 6.71 6.86 -5.77
N THR A 67 7.07 5.58 -5.91
CA THR A 67 8.35 5.16 -6.49
C THR A 67 8.09 4.22 -7.65
N GLU A 68 8.68 4.53 -8.80
CA GLU A 68 8.59 3.72 -9.99
C GLU A 68 9.88 2.93 -10.24
N HIS A 69 9.74 1.69 -10.69
CA HIS A 69 10.86 0.81 -11.02
C HIS A 69 10.87 0.49 -12.53
N PRO A 70 11.66 1.24 -13.32
CA PRO A 70 11.76 1.04 -14.76
C PRO A 70 12.13 -0.39 -15.14
N GLY A 71 11.37 -0.97 -16.06
CA GLY A 71 11.57 -2.32 -16.60
C GLY A 71 11.23 -3.45 -15.62
N ALA A 72 10.72 -3.15 -14.42
CA ALA A 72 10.26 -4.16 -13.50
C ALA A 72 8.90 -4.73 -13.98
N PRO A 73 8.72 -6.07 -14.02
CA PRO A 73 7.44 -6.68 -14.34
C PRO A 73 6.48 -6.68 -13.14
N HIS A 74 5.24 -7.09 -13.37
CA HIS A 74 4.32 -7.41 -12.28
C HIS A 74 4.95 -8.39 -11.27
N ALA A 75 4.66 -8.20 -9.98
CA ALA A 75 5.18 -9.00 -8.87
C ALA A 75 6.73 -9.05 -8.71
N PHE A 76 7.49 -8.11 -9.29
CA PHE A 76 8.96 -8.12 -9.26
C PHE A 76 9.55 -8.23 -7.84
N LEU A 77 8.87 -7.70 -6.82
CA LEU A 77 9.28 -7.81 -5.41
C LEU A 77 9.50 -9.25 -4.96
N GLY A 78 8.77 -10.23 -5.51
CA GLY A 78 8.90 -11.65 -5.19
C GLY A 78 10.03 -12.36 -5.92
N MET A 79 10.65 -11.73 -6.93
CA MET A 79 11.57 -12.37 -7.86
C MET A 79 12.97 -11.71 -7.88
N PRO A 80 13.67 -11.62 -6.73
CA PRO A 80 14.93 -10.87 -6.65
C PRO A 80 16.09 -11.43 -7.50
N GLY A 81 16.00 -12.70 -7.95
CA GLY A 81 16.96 -13.28 -8.89
C GLY A 81 16.68 -12.95 -10.36
N LEU A 82 15.48 -12.49 -10.69
CA LEU A 82 15.04 -12.19 -12.06
C LEU A 82 14.85 -10.69 -12.29
N ALA A 83 14.44 -9.95 -11.27
CA ALA A 83 14.23 -8.51 -11.32
C ALA A 83 15.23 -7.78 -10.41
N PRO A 84 16.29 -7.18 -10.97
CA PRO A 84 17.30 -6.43 -10.20
C PRO A 84 16.71 -5.33 -9.30
N GLN A 85 15.59 -4.75 -9.72
CA GLN A 85 14.87 -3.68 -9.03
C GLN A 85 14.31 -4.14 -7.68
N ALA A 86 14.05 -5.44 -7.51
CA ALA A 86 13.41 -5.99 -6.31
C ALA A 86 14.22 -5.69 -5.04
N LYS A 87 15.56 -5.72 -5.13
CA LYS A 87 16.42 -5.43 -3.98
C LYS A 87 16.27 -3.99 -3.53
N ALA A 88 16.34 -3.03 -4.48
CA ALA A 88 16.17 -1.61 -4.19
C ALA A 88 14.78 -1.32 -3.61
N ALA A 89 13.73 -1.86 -4.22
CA ALA A 89 12.36 -1.69 -3.74
C ALA A 89 12.16 -2.25 -2.33
N ARG A 90 12.71 -3.43 -2.02
CA ARG A 90 12.64 -4.03 -0.67
C ARG A 90 13.38 -3.19 0.37
N THR A 91 14.55 -2.64 0.03
CA THR A 91 15.27 -1.70 0.90
C THR A 91 14.40 -0.49 1.21
N GLU A 92 13.83 0.13 0.18
CA GLU A 92 12.97 1.31 0.36
C GLU A 92 11.75 1.01 1.24
N ILE A 93 11.07 -0.13 1.01
CA ILE A 93 9.93 -0.56 1.82
C ILE A 93 10.36 -0.71 3.28
N THR A 94 11.51 -1.32 3.53
CA THR A 94 12.02 -1.54 4.90
C THR A 94 12.35 -0.21 5.59
N GLU A 95 13.01 0.71 4.88
CA GLU A 95 13.32 2.05 5.39
C GLU A 95 12.05 2.85 5.68
N PHE A 96 11.06 2.78 4.79
CA PHE A 96 9.78 3.44 4.96
C PHE A 96 9.04 2.91 6.19
N LEU A 97 8.95 1.59 6.36
CA LEU A 97 8.34 0.98 7.53
C LEU A 97 9.12 1.33 8.81
N GLY A 98 10.45 1.26 8.78
CA GLY A 98 11.30 1.59 9.92
C GLY A 98 11.15 3.04 10.39
N ALA A 99 10.91 3.97 9.46
CA ALA A 99 10.67 5.38 9.79
C ALA A 99 9.30 5.65 10.43
N HIS A 100 8.30 4.80 10.20
CA HIS A 100 6.90 5.08 10.55
C HIS A 100 6.29 4.10 11.57
N LEU A 101 6.88 2.93 11.78
CA LEU A 101 6.46 2.00 12.83
C LEU A 101 7.16 2.34 14.15
N LYS A 102 6.39 2.80 15.14
CA LYS A 102 6.87 2.93 16.53
C LYS A 102 6.98 1.54 17.16
N THR A 103 8.17 1.12 17.56
CA THR A 103 8.34 -0.02 18.45
C THR A 103 7.71 0.32 19.80
N LYS A 104 6.52 -0.22 20.10
CA LYS A 104 6.05 -0.25 21.49
C LYS A 104 6.97 -1.20 22.26
N SER A 105 7.97 -0.65 22.95
CA SER A 105 8.69 -1.38 23.99
C SER A 105 7.72 -1.62 25.15
N THR A 106 7.05 -2.76 25.13
CA THR A 106 6.30 -3.26 26.27
C THR A 106 7.33 -3.59 27.36
N LYS A 107 7.52 -2.71 28.34
CA LYS A 107 8.20 -3.08 29.59
C LYS A 107 7.34 -4.16 30.25
N VAL A 108 7.76 -5.41 30.15
CA VAL A 108 7.30 -6.46 31.06
C VAL A 108 7.81 -6.07 32.44
N GLY A 109 6.90 -5.63 33.30
CA GLY A 109 7.22 -5.37 34.70
C GLY A 109 7.59 -6.68 35.37
N GLU A 110 8.83 -6.77 35.85
CA GLU A 110 9.22 -7.72 36.88
C GLU A 110 8.43 -7.44 38.16
N LYS A 111 7.87 -8.51 38.73
CA LYS A 111 7.47 -8.60 40.14
C LYS A 111 8.21 -9.77 40.76
#